data_AF-A0A7J7LEE0-F1
#
_entry.id   AF-A0A7J7LEE0-F1
#
_cell.length_a   1.000
_cell.length_b   1.000
_cell.length_c   1.000
_cell.angle_alpha   90.00
_cell.angle_beta   90.00
_cell.angle_gamma   90.00
#
_symmetry.space_group_name_H-M   'P 1'
#
loop_
_entity.id
_entity.type
_entity.pdbx_description
1 polymer ?
#
loop_
_entity_poly.entity_id
_entity_poly.type
_entity_poly.pdbx_seq_one_letter_code
_entity_poly.pdbx_strand_id
1 'polypeptide(L)'
;MSKLKHSLLNFSLEELRLATANFSEDSLVGGSVYHGTVGESHFAIKEMGSKMEAHQVIDILTKRNHLNIAKLQGFCFGIRPYLVFEFAKLGSLRGILSNAKLATELTWAKRKQIAFDLAVEVEKNSWYESVIVGRNGYLAPEYLYHGLGSPKVDIHAFGVVLLELMSAKKAVMEGCMLKKCVGFMADGGIEGSSGCLKKLKGLMDSSLDRDYPLGDALCLALLAKGCVEEDPQHRPNMNDVLKALFRIV
;
A
#
# COMPACT_ATOMS: atom_id res chain seq x y z
N MET A 1 -24.23 -13.01 21.92
CA MET A 1 -24.88 -12.18 20.88
C MET A 1 -24.03 -12.28 19.62
N SER A 2 -24.54 -13.00 18.63
CA SER A 2 -23.90 -13.31 17.35
C SER A 2 -23.70 -12.04 16.52
N LYS A 3 -22.45 -11.60 16.35
CA LYS A 3 -22.11 -10.61 15.32
C LYS A 3 -22.33 -11.28 13.97
N LEU A 4 -23.30 -10.79 13.21
CA LEU A 4 -23.58 -11.25 11.85
C LEU A 4 -22.27 -11.30 11.05
N LYS A 5 -21.88 -12.48 10.56
CA LYS A 5 -20.97 -12.58 9.41
C LYS A 5 -21.64 -11.76 8.30
N HIS A 6 -20.99 -10.68 7.83
CA HIS A 6 -21.41 -10.10 6.56
C HIS A 6 -21.34 -11.23 5.52
N SER A 7 -22.50 -11.66 5.03
CA SER A 7 -22.57 -12.67 3.99
C SER A 7 -22.01 -12.02 2.73
N LEU A 8 -20.89 -12.56 2.24
CA LEU A 8 -20.34 -12.14 0.95
C LEU A 8 -21.34 -12.50 -0.14
N LEU A 9 -21.59 -11.56 -1.04
CA LEU A 9 -22.46 -11.79 -2.20
C LEU A 9 -21.76 -12.72 -3.20
N ASN A 10 -22.51 -13.70 -3.70
CA ASN A 10 -22.04 -14.56 -4.78
C ASN A 10 -22.58 -14.00 -6.10
N PHE A 11 -21.71 -13.32 -6.85
CA PHE A 11 -22.04 -12.74 -8.15
C PHE A 11 -21.90 -13.79 -9.24
N SER A 12 -22.82 -13.79 -10.19
CA SER A 12 -22.68 -14.51 -11.45
C SER A 12 -21.71 -13.79 -12.40
N LEU A 13 -21.11 -14.54 -13.32
CA LEU A 13 -20.24 -13.94 -14.34
C LEU A 13 -21.02 -12.96 -15.24
N GLU A 14 -22.30 -13.23 -15.48
CA GLU A 14 -23.15 -12.37 -16.30
C GLU A 14 -23.41 -11.03 -15.63
N GLU A 15 -23.68 -11.02 -14.31
CA GLU A 15 -23.79 -9.76 -13.55
C GLU A 15 -22.49 -8.95 -13.63
N LEU A 16 -21.33 -9.58 -13.48
CA LEU A 16 -20.05 -8.88 -13.59
C LEU A 16 -19.79 -8.35 -15.02
N ARG A 17 -20.20 -9.10 -16.05
CA ARG A 17 -20.13 -8.65 -17.45
C ARG A 17 -21.00 -7.43 -17.69
N LEU A 18 -22.27 -7.48 -17.26
CA LEU A 18 -23.17 -6.33 -17.37
C LEU A 18 -22.63 -5.12 -16.61
N ALA A 19 -22.11 -5.33 -15.40
CA ALA A 19 -21.58 -4.27 -14.55
C ALA A 19 -20.37 -3.54 -15.17
N THR A 20 -19.56 -4.24 -15.95
CA THR A 20 -18.27 -3.76 -16.51
C THR A 20 -18.32 -3.50 -18.03
N ALA A 21 -19.51 -3.53 -18.63
CA ALA A 21 -19.70 -3.48 -20.07
C ALA A 21 -18.81 -4.51 -20.82
N ASN A 22 -18.90 -5.77 -20.37
CA ASN A 22 -18.10 -6.91 -20.83
C ASN A 22 -16.59 -6.79 -20.56
N PHE A 23 -16.21 -6.29 -19.39
CA PHE A 23 -14.80 -6.06 -19.01
C PHE A 23 -14.07 -5.17 -20.03
N SER A 24 -14.76 -4.12 -20.48
CA SER A 24 -14.22 -3.17 -21.46
C SER A 24 -13.03 -2.38 -20.92
N GLU A 25 -12.19 -1.87 -21.81
CA GLU A 25 -11.08 -0.96 -21.45
C GLU A 25 -11.57 0.31 -20.74
N ASP A 26 -12.76 0.81 -21.07
CA ASP A 26 -13.36 1.98 -20.41
C ASP A 26 -13.68 1.70 -18.93
N SER A 27 -13.93 0.44 -18.58
CA SER A 27 -14.12 0.01 -17.20
C SER A 27 -12.80 -0.27 -16.47
N LEU A 28 -11.66 -0.34 -17.17
CA LEU A 28 -10.39 -0.72 -16.58
C LEU A 28 -9.84 0.41 -15.69
N VAL A 29 -9.75 0.15 -14.38
CA VAL A 29 -9.14 1.08 -13.41
C VAL A 29 -7.62 0.93 -13.42
N GLY A 30 -7.13 -0.29 -13.63
CA GLY A 30 -5.71 -0.58 -13.81
C GLY A 30 -5.32 -1.98 -13.36
N GLY A 31 -4.32 -2.55 -14.04
CA GLY A 31 -3.89 -3.92 -13.81
C GLY A 31 -5.00 -4.89 -14.17
N SER A 32 -5.53 -5.61 -13.18
CA SER A 32 -6.62 -6.58 -13.34
C SER A 32 -7.90 -6.14 -12.61
N VAL A 33 -8.08 -4.83 -12.40
CA VAL A 33 -9.21 -4.25 -11.66
C VAL A 33 -10.09 -3.42 -12.57
N TYR A 34 -11.39 -3.71 -12.56
CA TYR A 34 -12.42 -3.05 -13.34
C TYR A 34 -13.39 -2.30 -12.42
N HIS A 35 -13.88 -1.15 -12.86
CA HIS A 35 -15.01 -0.44 -12.27
C HIS A 35 -16.30 -1.11 -12.77
N GLY A 36 -17.15 -1.49 -11.83
CA GLY A 36 -18.45 -2.09 -12.13
C GLY A 36 -19.57 -1.31 -11.48
N THR A 37 -20.73 -1.26 -12.14
CA THR A 37 -21.95 -0.69 -11.56
C THR A 37 -23.06 -1.74 -11.54
N VAL A 38 -23.60 -2.04 -10.36
CA VAL A 38 -24.77 -2.94 -10.20
C VAL A 38 -25.86 -2.17 -9.46
N GLY A 39 -26.96 -1.88 -10.15
CA GLY A 39 -27.97 -0.93 -9.66
C GLY A 39 -27.34 0.46 -9.47
N GLU A 40 -27.50 1.04 -8.28
CA GLU A 40 -26.87 2.34 -7.92
C GLU A 40 -25.50 2.18 -7.24
N SER A 41 -25.03 0.94 -7.04
CA SER A 41 -23.80 0.65 -6.31
C SER A 41 -22.61 0.50 -7.26
N HIS A 42 -21.48 1.11 -6.87
CA HIS A 42 -20.22 1.01 -7.60
C HIS A 42 -19.24 0.06 -6.90
N PHE A 43 -18.55 -0.74 -7.70
CA PHE A 43 -17.63 -1.77 -7.22
C PHE A 43 -16.28 -1.71 -7.93
N ALA A 44 -15.24 -2.15 -7.22
CA ALA A 44 -13.96 -2.52 -7.82
C ALA A 44 -13.93 -4.05 -7.97
N ILE A 45 -13.96 -4.54 -9.21
CA ILE A 45 -13.99 -5.96 -9.56
C ILE A 45 -12.58 -6.37 -9.97
N LYS A 46 -11.91 -7.14 -9.12
CA LYS A 46 -10.56 -7.62 -9.35
C LYS A 46 -10.57 -9.03 -9.90
N GLU A 47 -10.02 -9.22 -11.09
CA GLU A 47 -9.68 -10.54 -11.62
C GLU A 47 -8.46 -11.09 -10.85
N MET A 48 -8.60 -12.33 -10.38
CA MET A 48 -7.62 -13.04 -9.57
C MET A 48 -6.86 -14.06 -10.41
N GLY A 49 -5.58 -14.30 -10.09
CA GLY A 49 -4.74 -15.21 -10.86
C GLY A 49 -5.13 -16.68 -10.70
N SER A 50 -5.68 -17.06 -9.54
CA SER A 50 -6.16 -18.42 -9.29
C SER A 50 -7.29 -18.47 -8.26
N LYS A 51 -8.03 -19.60 -8.24
CA LYS A 51 -9.04 -19.85 -7.20
C LYS A 51 -8.41 -19.91 -5.81
N MET A 52 -7.19 -20.44 -5.71
CA MET A 52 -6.46 -20.54 -4.43
C MET A 52 -6.13 -19.15 -3.87
N GLU A 53 -5.59 -18.26 -4.71
CA GLU A 53 -5.32 -16.86 -4.33
C GLU A 53 -6.60 -16.14 -3.89
N ALA A 54 -7.70 -16.34 -4.63
CA ALA A 54 -8.99 -15.74 -4.29
C ALA A 54 -9.51 -16.21 -2.91
N HIS A 55 -9.47 -17.53 -2.64
CA HIS A 55 -9.87 -18.07 -1.33
C HIS A 55 -9.01 -17.52 -0.19
N GLN A 56 -7.69 -17.40 -0.39
CA GLN A 56 -6.79 -16.83 0.62
C GLN A 56 -7.16 -15.39 0.96
N VAL A 57 -7.42 -14.56 -0.05
CA VAL A 57 -7.85 -13.17 0.17
C VAL A 57 -9.20 -13.11 0.89
N ILE A 58 -10.15 -13.98 0.50
CA ILE A 58 -11.44 -14.09 1.20
C ILE A 58 -11.24 -14.48 2.66
N ASP A 59 -10.41 -15.48 2.96
CA ASP A 59 -10.15 -15.95 4.33
C ASP A 59 -9.50 -14.88 5.20
N ILE A 60 -8.61 -14.06 4.62
CA ILE A 60 -7.98 -12.94 5.32
C ILE A 60 -9.02 -11.85 5.61
N LEU A 61 -9.75 -11.42 4.58
CA LEU A 61 -10.65 -10.26 4.69
C LEU A 61 -11.97 -10.57 5.40
N THR A 62 -12.44 -11.82 5.42
CA THR A 62 -13.62 -12.18 6.21
C THR A 62 -13.36 -12.24 7.71
N LYS A 63 -12.09 -12.40 8.11
CA LYS A 63 -11.67 -12.36 9.52
C LYS A 63 -11.37 -10.94 10.01
N ARG A 64 -11.32 -9.95 9.12
CA ARG A 64 -10.90 -8.57 9.42
C ARG A 64 -11.91 -7.57 8.88
N ASN A 65 -12.54 -6.79 9.76
CA ASN A 65 -13.38 -5.66 9.36
C ASN A 65 -12.79 -4.39 9.98
N HIS A 66 -12.02 -3.63 9.21
CA HIS A 66 -11.39 -2.41 9.66
C HIS A 66 -11.65 -1.26 8.68
N LEU A 67 -11.76 -0.04 9.21
CA LEU A 67 -12.06 1.17 8.43
C LEU A 67 -11.03 1.45 7.32
N ASN A 68 -9.78 1.01 7.52
CA ASN A 68 -8.67 1.27 6.61
C ASN A 68 -8.39 0.13 5.61
N ILE A 69 -9.26 -0.89 5.56
CA ILE A 69 -9.16 -2.01 4.60
C ILE A 69 -10.38 -1.97 3.70
N ALA A 70 -10.15 -1.98 2.38
CA ALA A 70 -11.23 -2.00 1.40
C ALA A 70 -12.15 -3.21 1.65
N LYS A 71 -13.44 -2.93 1.86
CA LYS A 71 -14.44 -3.93 2.20
C LYS A 71 -14.68 -4.88 1.02
N LEU A 72 -14.44 -6.17 1.27
CA LEU A 72 -14.84 -7.24 0.37
C LEU A 72 -16.38 -7.39 0.44
N GLN A 73 -17.05 -7.19 -0.69
CA GLN A 73 -18.51 -7.25 -0.81
C GLN A 73 -18.96 -8.60 -1.35
N GLY A 74 -18.17 -9.23 -2.21
CA GLY A 74 -18.53 -10.51 -2.81
C GLY A 74 -17.43 -11.11 -3.67
N PHE A 75 -17.78 -12.19 -4.35
CA PHE A 75 -16.91 -12.94 -5.23
C PHE A 75 -17.70 -13.55 -6.38
N CYS A 76 -17.01 -13.95 -7.44
CA CYS A 76 -17.53 -14.77 -8.52
C CYS A 76 -16.51 -15.86 -8.84
N PHE A 77 -16.91 -17.12 -8.72
CA PHE A 77 -16.08 -18.26 -9.12
C PHE A 77 -16.58 -18.84 -10.44
N GLY A 78 -15.85 -18.56 -11.52
CA GLY A 78 -16.05 -19.17 -12.83
C GLY A 78 -14.79 -19.89 -13.34
N ILE A 79 -14.61 -19.85 -14.66
CA ILE A 79 -13.32 -20.20 -15.31
C ILE A 79 -12.21 -19.31 -14.75
N ARG A 80 -12.51 -18.02 -14.55
CA ARG A 80 -11.64 -17.05 -13.91
C ARG A 80 -12.29 -16.57 -12.60
N PRO A 81 -11.56 -16.52 -11.47
CA PRO A 81 -12.08 -16.00 -10.21
C PRO A 81 -12.04 -14.47 -10.18
N TYR A 82 -13.09 -13.86 -9.62
CA TYR A 82 -13.15 -12.42 -9.37
C TYR A 82 -13.53 -12.14 -7.92
N LEU A 83 -12.93 -11.09 -7.36
CA LEU A 83 -13.32 -10.54 -6.07
C LEU A 83 -13.93 -9.15 -6.27
N VAL A 84 -15.00 -8.87 -5.54
CA VAL A 84 -15.78 -7.64 -5.65
C VAL A 84 -15.61 -6.83 -4.38
N PHE A 85 -14.99 -5.67 -4.50
CA PHE A 85 -14.73 -4.75 -3.41
C PHE A 85 -15.60 -3.51 -3.53
N GLU A 86 -15.78 -2.80 -2.41
CA GLU A 86 -16.28 -1.42 -2.48
C GLU A 86 -15.41 -0.55 -3.39
N PHE A 87 -16.03 0.39 -4.09
CA PHE A 87 -15.29 1.29 -4.98
C PHE A 87 -14.79 2.54 -4.26
N ALA A 88 -13.47 2.70 -4.20
CA ALA A 88 -12.84 3.94 -3.71
C ALA A 88 -12.87 5.01 -4.81
N LYS A 89 -13.74 6.02 -4.65
CA LYS A 89 -13.94 7.10 -5.66
C LYS A 89 -12.66 7.86 -6.04
N LEU A 90 -11.74 8.05 -5.08
CA LEU A 90 -10.46 8.72 -5.32
C LEU A 90 -9.39 7.77 -5.92
N GLY A 91 -9.73 6.50 -6.13
CA GLY A 91 -8.82 5.48 -6.61
C GLY A 91 -7.76 5.08 -5.58
N SER A 92 -6.66 4.53 -6.08
CA SER A 92 -5.54 4.11 -5.22
C SER A 92 -4.65 5.31 -4.85
N LEU A 93 -4.00 5.23 -3.68
CA LEU A 93 -2.97 6.20 -3.26
C LEU A 93 -1.90 6.40 -4.34
N ARG A 94 -1.47 5.31 -5.00
CA ARG A 94 -0.51 5.36 -6.11
C ARG A 94 -1.05 6.15 -7.30
N GLY A 95 -2.32 5.99 -7.64
CA GLY A 95 -2.99 6.76 -8.69
C GLY A 95 -3.03 8.24 -8.36
N ILE A 96 -3.43 8.58 -7.12
CA ILE A 96 -3.46 9.96 -6.61
C ILE A 96 -2.08 10.61 -6.70
N LEU A 97 -1.06 9.97 -6.12
CA LEU A 97 0.31 10.48 -6.11
C LEU A 97 0.92 10.64 -7.52
N SER A 98 0.46 9.86 -8.50
CA SER A 98 0.98 9.95 -9.88
C SER A 98 0.29 11.03 -10.71
N ASN A 99 -0.83 11.59 -10.24
CA ASN A 99 -1.55 12.66 -10.91
C ASN A 99 -1.18 14.00 -10.25
N ALA A 100 -0.47 14.87 -10.97
CA ALA A 100 0.03 16.13 -10.42
C ALA A 100 -1.06 17.00 -9.75
N LYS A 101 -2.28 17.03 -10.30
CA LYS A 101 -3.40 17.81 -9.76
C LYS A 101 -4.00 17.18 -8.49
N LEU A 102 -4.04 15.85 -8.40
CA LEU A 102 -4.54 15.17 -7.20
C LEU A 102 -3.47 15.09 -6.11
N ALA A 103 -2.19 15.03 -6.48
CA ALA A 103 -1.08 14.99 -5.55
C ALA A 103 -0.96 16.28 -4.73
N THR A 104 -1.30 17.45 -5.30
CA THR A 104 -1.36 18.73 -4.57
C THR A 104 -2.44 18.75 -3.50
N GLU A 105 -3.54 18.02 -3.68
CA GLU A 105 -4.59 17.87 -2.65
C GLU A 105 -4.12 17.00 -1.48
N LEU A 106 -3.09 16.19 -1.68
CA LEU A 106 -2.49 15.32 -0.67
C LEU A 106 -1.36 16.06 0.06
N THR A 107 -1.73 17.05 0.87
CA THR A 107 -0.79 17.86 1.66
C THR A 107 0.10 17.01 2.57
N TRP A 108 1.21 17.57 3.04
CA TRP A 108 2.12 16.88 3.95
C TRP A 108 1.40 16.31 5.18
N ALA A 109 0.50 17.08 5.78
CA ALA A 109 -0.32 16.64 6.91
C ALA A 109 -1.17 15.40 6.57
N LYS A 110 -1.84 15.38 5.42
CA LYS A 110 -2.62 14.21 4.97
C LYS A 110 -1.73 12.99 4.73
N ARG A 111 -0.54 13.17 4.17
CA ARG A 111 0.42 12.07 3.93
C ARG A 111 0.92 11.46 5.24
N LYS A 112 1.25 12.29 6.23
CA LYS A 112 1.63 11.84 7.59
C LYS A 112 0.49 11.08 8.26
N GLN A 113 -0.74 11.58 8.16
CA GLN A 113 -1.91 10.90 8.71
C GLN A 113 -2.13 9.53 8.06
N ILE A 114 -2.03 9.43 6.73
CA ILE A 114 -2.12 8.14 6.01
C ILE A 114 -1.04 7.18 6.50
N ALA A 115 0.21 7.63 6.63
CA ALA A 115 1.30 6.80 7.15
C ALA A 115 0.99 6.27 8.57
N PHE A 116 0.46 7.12 9.44
CA PHE A 116 0.08 6.74 10.80
C PHE A 116 -1.08 5.73 10.82
N ASP A 117 -2.14 5.99 10.06
CA ASP A 117 -3.32 5.14 9.98
C ASP A 117 -3.00 3.74 9.43
N LEU A 118 -2.06 3.66 8.48
CA LEU A 118 -1.54 2.40 7.97
C LEU A 118 -0.70 1.66 9.01
N ALA A 119 0.19 2.35 9.73
CA ALA A 119 1.00 1.74 10.79
C ALA A 119 0.15 1.17 11.93
N VAL A 120 -0.90 1.91 12.33
CA VAL A 120 -1.86 1.44 13.35
C VAL A 120 -2.53 0.15 12.90
N GLU A 121 -2.88 0.06 11.62
CA GLU A 121 -3.53 -1.13 11.08
C GLU A 121 -2.59 -2.33 10.99
N VAL A 122 -1.34 -2.13 10.57
CA VAL A 122 -0.33 -3.20 10.55
C VAL A 122 -0.04 -3.72 11.95
N GLU A 123 0.02 -2.87 12.97
CA GLU A 123 0.22 -3.29 14.37
C GLU A 123 -0.96 -4.12 14.91
N LYS A 124 -2.20 -3.72 14.59
CA LYS A 124 -3.42 -4.42 15.04
C LYS A 124 -3.61 -5.78 14.36
N ASN A 125 -3.06 -5.95 13.17
CA ASN A 125 -3.16 -7.20 12.44
C ASN A 125 -2.20 -8.24 13.03
N SER A 126 -2.70 -9.01 14.00
CA SER A 126 -2.00 -10.19 14.52
C SER A 126 -1.63 -11.10 13.35
N TRP A 127 -0.34 -11.30 13.16
CA TRP A 127 0.25 -12.13 12.13
C TRP A 127 -0.24 -13.57 12.27
N TYR A 128 -1.07 -14.00 11.33
CA TYR A 128 -1.36 -15.42 11.16
C TYR A 128 -0.60 -15.90 9.94
N GLU A 129 0.05 -17.05 10.05
CA GLU A 129 0.67 -17.78 8.92
C GLU A 129 -0.35 -17.87 7.79
N SER A 130 -0.23 -17.00 6.81
CA SER A 130 -1.02 -16.99 5.60
C SER A 130 -0.04 -16.71 4.48
N VAL A 131 -0.18 -17.46 3.39
CA VAL A 131 0.61 -17.28 2.18
C VAL A 131 0.55 -15.81 1.78
N ILE A 132 1.70 -15.13 1.83
CA ILE A 132 1.78 -13.70 1.56
C ILE A 132 1.53 -13.46 0.07
N VAL A 133 0.52 -12.66 -0.26
CA VAL A 133 0.31 -12.19 -1.63
C VAL A 133 1.12 -10.91 -1.80
N GLY A 134 2.25 -11.03 -2.48
CA GLY A 134 3.21 -9.94 -2.66
C GLY A 134 3.07 -9.19 -3.98
N ARG A 135 3.30 -7.87 -3.96
CA ARG A 135 3.54 -7.08 -5.18
C ARG A 135 5.03 -6.79 -5.32
N ASN A 136 5.55 -7.00 -6.53
CA ASN A 136 6.95 -6.68 -6.85
C ASN A 136 7.26 -5.20 -6.50
N GLY A 137 8.41 -4.97 -5.88
CA GLY A 137 8.81 -3.66 -5.34
C GLY A 137 8.49 -3.42 -3.86
N TYR A 138 7.51 -4.14 -3.29
CA TYR A 138 7.16 -4.05 -1.86
C TYR A 138 7.64 -5.26 -1.05
N LEU A 139 7.88 -6.38 -1.76
CA LEU A 139 8.33 -7.63 -1.15
C LEU A 139 9.69 -7.48 -0.49
N ALA A 140 9.78 -7.99 0.74
CA ALA A 140 11.03 -8.02 1.48
C ALA A 140 12.01 -9.03 0.85
N PRO A 141 13.32 -8.76 0.91
CA PRO A 141 14.35 -9.61 0.30
C PRO A 141 14.30 -11.06 0.80
N GLU A 142 14.20 -11.27 2.11
CA GLU A 142 14.14 -12.60 2.72
C GLU A 142 12.91 -13.40 2.27
N TYR A 143 11.81 -12.70 1.95
CA TYR A 143 10.62 -13.32 1.39
C TYR A 143 10.86 -13.76 -0.05
N LEU A 144 11.55 -12.95 -0.87
CA LEU A 144 11.88 -13.31 -2.26
C LEU A 144 12.78 -14.55 -2.35
N TYR A 145 13.72 -14.70 -1.42
CA TYR A 145 14.68 -15.80 -1.44
C TYR A 145 14.18 -17.06 -0.75
N HIS A 146 13.48 -16.92 0.38
CA HIS A 146 13.15 -18.05 1.25
C HIS A 146 11.65 -18.31 1.39
N GLY A 147 10.78 -17.40 0.89
CA GLY A 147 9.33 -17.50 1.04
C GLY A 147 8.85 -17.34 2.49
N LEU A 148 9.72 -16.87 3.40
CA LEU A 148 9.43 -16.79 4.82
C LEU A 148 8.61 -15.53 5.14
N GLY A 149 7.36 -15.74 5.56
CA GLY A 149 6.53 -14.66 6.10
C GLY A 149 6.93 -14.34 7.53
N SER A 150 7.05 -13.05 7.85
CA SER A 150 7.30 -12.59 9.22
C SER A 150 6.78 -11.17 9.40
N PRO A 151 6.63 -10.70 10.67
CA PRO A 151 6.28 -9.32 10.93
C PRO A 151 7.13 -8.27 10.23
N LYS A 152 8.38 -8.62 9.96
CA LYS A 152 9.36 -7.75 9.31
C LYS A 152 9.09 -7.56 7.82
N VAL A 153 8.34 -8.44 7.17
CA VAL A 153 7.99 -8.34 5.75
C VAL A 153 7.04 -7.16 5.51
N ASP A 154 6.02 -6.98 6.35
CA ASP A 154 5.10 -5.83 6.23
C ASP A 154 5.79 -4.54 6.68
N ILE A 155 6.74 -4.60 7.62
CA ILE A 155 7.56 -3.43 7.97
C ILE A 155 8.37 -2.96 6.76
N HIS A 156 8.96 -3.88 6.00
CA HIS A 156 9.64 -3.54 4.74
C HIS A 156 8.66 -2.92 3.72
N ALA A 157 7.51 -3.56 3.49
CA ALA A 157 6.49 -3.04 2.57
C ALA A 157 5.99 -1.65 3.00
N PHE A 158 5.79 -1.44 4.30
CA PHE A 158 5.42 -0.16 4.89
C PHE A 158 6.50 0.90 4.65
N GLY A 159 7.78 0.55 4.84
CA GLY A 159 8.90 1.44 4.52
C GLY A 159 8.89 1.90 3.06
N VAL A 160 8.58 1.00 2.11
CA VAL A 160 8.41 1.37 0.70
C VAL A 160 7.25 2.35 0.51
N VAL A 161 6.10 2.12 1.17
CA VAL A 161 4.95 3.04 1.13
C VAL A 161 5.30 4.42 1.69
N LEU A 162 6.09 4.49 2.77
CA LEU A 162 6.58 5.78 3.28
C LEU A 162 7.39 6.54 2.23
N LEU A 163 8.30 5.84 1.52
CA LEU A 163 9.07 6.46 0.44
C LEU A 163 8.19 6.95 -0.70
N GLU A 164 7.14 6.19 -1.06
CA GLU A 164 6.18 6.62 -2.07
C GLU A 164 5.39 7.86 -1.63
N LEU A 165 4.94 7.91 -0.38
CA LEU A 165 4.26 9.08 0.19
C LEU A 165 5.16 10.31 0.15
N MET A 166 6.44 10.16 0.49
CA MET A 166 7.38 11.29 0.50
C MET A 166 7.73 11.81 -0.89
N SER A 167 7.94 10.90 -1.84
CA SER A 167 8.51 11.22 -3.15
C SER A 167 7.51 11.30 -4.29
N ALA A 168 6.30 10.75 -4.08
CA ALA A 168 5.35 10.44 -5.15
C ALA A 168 5.94 9.60 -6.29
N LYS A 169 7.08 8.93 -6.09
CA LYS A 169 7.70 8.03 -7.07
C LYS A 169 7.23 6.59 -6.86
N LYS A 170 7.21 5.80 -7.93
CA LYS A 170 6.84 4.38 -7.85
C LYS A 170 7.91 3.59 -7.10
N ALA A 171 7.51 2.54 -6.38
CA ALA A 171 8.42 1.63 -5.67
C ALA A 171 9.55 1.05 -6.55
N VAL A 172 9.25 0.81 -7.84
CA VAL A 172 10.22 0.41 -8.87
C VAL A 172 10.22 1.47 -9.97
N MET A 173 11.39 2.03 -10.27
CA MET A 173 11.63 2.97 -11.36
C MET A 173 12.79 2.47 -12.22
N GLU A 174 12.58 2.20 -13.51
CA GLU A 174 13.67 1.85 -14.45
C GLU A 174 14.58 0.69 -13.96
N GLY A 175 14.00 -0.31 -13.28
CA GLY A 175 14.76 -1.43 -12.68
C GLY A 175 15.50 -1.08 -11.37
N CYS A 176 15.44 0.16 -10.92
CA CYS A 176 15.97 0.64 -9.66
C CYS A 176 14.87 0.70 -8.58
N MET A 177 15.17 0.17 -7.38
CA MET A 177 14.24 0.22 -6.26
C MET A 177 14.29 1.60 -5.57
N LEU A 178 13.13 2.15 -5.22
CA LEU A 178 13.01 3.44 -4.52
C LEU A 178 13.79 3.46 -3.19
N LYS A 179 13.97 2.31 -2.53
CA LYS A 179 14.82 2.21 -1.32
C LYS A 179 16.27 2.63 -1.54
N LYS A 180 16.81 2.53 -2.76
CA LYS A 180 18.16 3.01 -3.07
C LYS A 180 18.26 4.53 -2.94
N CYS A 181 17.15 5.25 -3.12
CA CYS A 181 17.13 6.70 -2.98
C CYS A 181 17.38 7.17 -1.55
N VAL A 182 17.27 6.33 -0.52
CA VAL A 182 17.63 6.68 0.87
C VAL A 182 18.96 6.10 1.32
N GLY A 183 19.70 5.42 0.44
CA GLY A 183 21.02 4.86 0.75
C GLY A 183 22.04 5.92 1.19
N PHE A 184 21.87 7.18 0.74
CA PHE A 184 22.72 8.30 1.17
C PHE A 184 22.64 8.61 2.67
N MET A 185 21.65 8.08 3.39
CA MET A 185 21.50 8.26 4.84
C MET A 185 22.34 7.27 5.65
N ALA A 186 22.92 6.25 5.01
CA ALA A 186 23.73 5.22 5.67
C ALA A 186 25.23 5.55 5.69
N ASP A 187 25.73 6.33 4.73
CA ASP A 187 27.14 6.70 4.70
C ASP A 187 27.39 7.91 5.60
N GLY A 188 28.21 7.72 6.63
CA GLY A 188 28.94 8.79 7.32
C GLY A 188 29.98 9.46 6.41
N GLY A 189 29.72 9.50 5.10
CA GLY A 189 30.56 10.08 4.09
C GLY A 189 30.73 11.58 4.32
N ILE A 190 31.88 12.06 3.88
CA ILE A 190 32.48 13.39 4.06
C ILE A 190 31.58 14.57 3.58
N GLU A 191 30.43 14.28 2.96
CA GLU A 191 29.39 15.28 2.71
C GLU A 191 28.71 15.66 4.04
N GLY A 192 29.24 16.69 4.71
CA GLY A 192 28.65 17.24 5.93
C GLY A 192 27.13 17.53 5.78
N SER A 193 26.45 17.76 6.90
CA SER A 193 24.96 17.81 7.02
C SER A 193 24.21 18.57 5.91
N SER A 194 24.84 19.52 5.22
CA SER A 194 24.27 20.20 4.04
C SER A 194 24.00 19.31 2.82
N GLY A 195 24.82 18.27 2.57
CA GLY A 195 24.69 17.36 1.42
C GLY A 195 23.48 16.43 1.55
N CYS A 196 23.31 15.85 2.73
CA CYS A 196 22.15 15.03 3.08
C CYS A 196 20.83 15.80 2.90
N LEU A 197 20.76 17.04 3.38
CA LEU A 197 19.56 17.87 3.25
C LEU A 197 19.23 18.23 1.78
N LYS A 198 20.24 18.44 0.94
CA LYS A 198 20.04 18.66 -0.50
C LYS A 198 19.48 17.41 -1.17
N LYS A 199 20.02 16.23 -0.87
CA LYS A 199 19.53 14.94 -1.39
C LYS A 199 18.11 14.66 -0.91
N LEU A 200 17.79 14.91 0.37
CA LEU A 200 16.44 14.81 0.90
C LEU A 200 15.47 15.73 0.13
N LYS A 201 15.81 17.00 -0.07
CA LYS A 201 14.97 17.93 -0.85
C LYS A 201 14.73 17.45 -2.29
N GLY A 202 15.69 16.77 -2.91
CA GLY A 202 15.53 16.17 -4.23
C GLY A 202 14.71 14.87 -4.25
N LEU A 203 14.56 14.22 -3.10
CA LEU A 203 13.69 13.06 -2.93
C LEU A 203 12.22 13.46 -2.79
N MET A 204 11.96 14.55 -2.07
CA MET A 204 10.60 15.01 -1.75
C MET A 204 9.81 15.35 -3.01
N ASP A 205 8.51 15.03 -2.96
CA ASP A 205 7.57 15.33 -4.03
C ASP A 205 7.48 16.85 -4.28
N SER A 206 7.67 17.24 -5.53
CA SER A 206 7.55 18.64 -5.98
C SER A 206 6.16 19.23 -5.78
N SER A 207 5.10 18.40 -5.76
CA SER A 207 3.73 18.87 -5.55
C SER A 207 3.45 19.36 -4.13
N LEU A 208 4.33 19.07 -3.18
CA LEU A 208 4.25 19.60 -1.82
C LEU A 208 4.71 21.06 -1.73
N ASP A 209 5.31 21.63 -2.77
CA ASP A 209 5.80 23.02 -2.83
C ASP A 209 6.59 23.49 -1.59
N ARG A 210 7.36 22.57 -0.98
CA ARG A 210 8.10 22.79 0.28
C ARG A 210 7.23 23.12 1.50
N ASP A 211 5.94 22.85 1.44
CA ASP A 211 4.99 22.88 2.55
C ASP A 211 5.14 21.63 3.43
N TYR A 212 6.34 21.47 4.00
CA TYR A 212 6.65 20.44 4.98
C TYR A 212 7.80 20.87 5.90
N PRO A 213 7.73 20.60 7.21
CA PRO A 213 8.87 20.80 8.10
C PRO A 213 10.03 19.87 7.72
N LEU A 214 11.22 20.43 7.52
CA LEU A 214 12.40 19.65 7.10
C LEU A 214 12.83 18.62 8.17
N GLY A 215 12.61 18.93 9.45
CA GLY A 215 12.82 18.00 10.56
C GLY A 215 11.93 16.77 10.45
N ASP A 216 10.61 16.96 10.29
CA ASP A 216 9.65 15.88 10.08
C ASP A 216 10.02 15.03 8.85
N ALA A 217 10.38 15.67 7.74
CA ALA A 217 10.77 14.97 6.52
C ALA A 217 12.04 14.14 6.73
N LEU A 218 13.04 14.66 7.47
CA LEU A 218 14.23 13.90 7.81
C LEU A 218 13.90 12.70 8.71
N CYS A 219 13.08 12.90 9.74
CA CYS A 219 12.63 11.82 10.63
C CYS A 219 11.88 10.74 9.86
N LEU A 220 10.97 11.10 8.96
CA LEU A 220 10.21 10.14 8.16
C LEU A 220 11.09 9.38 7.17
N ALA A 221 12.09 10.04 6.56
CA ALA A 221 13.03 9.38 5.67
C ALA A 221 13.95 8.39 6.42
N LEU A 222 14.43 8.76 7.60
CA LEU A 222 15.23 7.86 8.45
C LEU A 222 14.41 6.65 8.90
N LEU A 223 13.14 6.87 9.26
CA LEU A 223 12.21 5.80 9.60
C LEU A 223 11.99 4.86 8.40
N ALA A 224 11.71 5.42 7.23
CA ALA A 224 11.54 4.66 5.99
C ALA A 224 12.80 3.84 5.65
N LYS A 225 14.00 4.43 5.79
CA LYS A 225 15.29 3.75 5.63
C LYS A 225 15.42 2.57 6.58
N GLY A 226 15.15 2.76 7.86
CA GLY A 226 15.18 1.67 8.85
C GLY A 226 14.18 0.55 8.52
N CYS A 227 12.99 0.89 8.04
CA CYS A 227 11.98 -0.10 7.63
C CYS A 227 12.42 -0.96 6.43
N VAL A 228 13.15 -0.40 5.47
CA VAL A 228 13.56 -1.09 4.22
C VAL A 228 14.95 -1.75 4.30
N GLU A 229 15.52 -1.91 5.49
CA GLU A 229 16.79 -2.61 5.70
C GLU A 229 16.77 -4.03 5.11
N GLU A 230 17.89 -4.47 4.54
CA GLU A 230 18.00 -5.82 3.96
C GLU A 230 17.83 -6.89 5.04
N ASP A 231 18.51 -6.72 6.18
CA ASP A 231 18.42 -7.61 7.33
C ASP A 231 17.15 -7.30 8.16
N PRO A 232 16.21 -8.27 8.30
CA PRO A 232 15.00 -8.12 9.10
C PRO A 232 15.25 -7.73 10.57
N GLN A 233 16.41 -8.08 11.14
CA GLN A 233 16.76 -7.77 12.53
C GLN A 233 17.05 -6.28 12.75
N HIS A 234 17.56 -5.59 11.71
CA HIS A 234 17.82 -4.15 11.78
C HIS A 234 16.59 -3.29 11.54
N ARG A 235 15.50 -3.87 11.02
CA ARG A 235 14.23 -3.15 10.89
C ARG A 235 13.64 -2.86 12.27
N PRO A 236 12.94 -1.74 12.49
CA PRO A 236 12.21 -1.50 13.72
C PRO A 236 11.08 -2.55 13.90
N ASN A 237 10.42 -2.56 15.06
CA ASN A 237 9.10 -3.16 15.20
C ASN A 237 8.03 -2.08 14.93
N MET A 238 6.79 -2.50 14.66
CA MET A 238 5.74 -1.56 14.27
C MET A 238 5.30 -0.63 15.43
N ASN A 239 5.48 -1.02 16.69
CA ASN A 239 5.30 -0.16 17.85
C ASN A 239 6.30 1.03 17.86
N ASP A 240 7.58 0.78 17.55
CA ASP A 240 8.59 1.82 17.45
C ASP A 240 8.34 2.73 16.24
N VAL A 241 7.85 2.17 15.13
CA VAL A 241 7.36 2.94 13.97
C VAL A 241 6.23 3.89 14.40
N LEU A 242 5.23 3.38 15.14
CA LEU A 242 4.12 4.18 15.64
C LEU A 242 4.58 5.31 16.57
N LYS A 243 5.51 5.04 17.49
CA LYS A 243 6.08 6.08 18.37
C LYS A 243 6.81 7.17 17.57
N ALA A 244 7.53 6.79 16.52
CA ALA A 244 8.22 7.74 15.66
C ALA A 244 7.22 8.59 14.86
N LEU A 245 6.20 7.96 14.26
CA LEU A 245 5.15 8.65 13.51
C LEU A 245 4.33 9.58 14.40
N PHE A 246 3.99 9.16 15.62
CA PHE A 246 3.25 9.98 16.58
C PHE A 246 3.96 11.30 16.94
N ARG A 247 5.30 11.33 16.88
CA ARG A 247 6.08 12.54 17.15
C ARG A 247 6.07 13.54 16.00
N ILE A 248 5.73 13.09 14.80
CA ILE A 248 5.73 13.94 13.61
C ILE A 248 4.32 14.20 13.08
N VAL A 249 3.28 13.44 13.45
CA VAL A 249 1.88 13.67 13.03
C VAL A 249 1.26 14.83 13.78
#